data_AF-A0A967EJV5-F1
#
_entry.id   AF-A0A967EJV5-F1
#
_cell.length_a   1.000
_cell.length_b   1.000
_cell.length_c   1.000
_cell.angle_alpha   90.00
_cell.angle_beta   90.00
_cell.angle_gamma   90.00
#
_symmetry.space_group_name_H-M   'P 1'
#
loop_
_entity.id
_entity.type
_entity.pdbx_description
1 polymer ?
#
loop_
_entity_poly.entity_id
_entity_poly.type
_entity_poly.pdbx_seq_one_letter_code
_entity_poly.pdbx_strand_id
1 'polypeptide(L)'
;PEFYDADWKKAVFLTGVLAQNVMDVQYRERSARPFRSRLNGLKLDNRAIKRLLPESIEKLEQYKSNYYRELEETIAKLMESGVPELKQQSVDEISFYFAIGMNLNKQFKLKKETEGENNE
;
A
#
# COMPACT_ATOMS: atom_id res chain seq x y z
N PRO A 1 5.52 -19.32 -4.47
CA PRO A 1 6.83 -18.82 -3.98
C PRO A 1 6.81 -18.67 -2.46
N GLU A 2 7.81 -19.23 -1.76
CA GLU A 2 7.95 -19.15 -0.30
C GLU A 2 8.00 -17.70 0.23
N PHE A 3 8.29 -16.74 -0.65
CA PHE A 3 8.35 -15.32 -0.32
C PHE A 3 7.03 -14.74 0.24
N TYR A 4 5.87 -15.27 -0.15
CA TYR A 4 4.53 -14.85 0.29
C TYR A 4 3.77 -16.00 0.98
N ASP A 5 4.47 -16.83 1.73
CA ASP A 5 3.93 -17.99 2.44
C ASP A 5 2.97 -17.63 3.61
N ALA A 6 3.06 -16.41 4.14
CA ALA A 6 2.26 -15.95 5.27
C ALA A 6 1.31 -14.81 4.91
N ASP A 7 0.12 -14.78 5.51
CA ASP A 7 -0.88 -13.75 5.23
C ASP A 7 -0.43 -12.36 5.68
N TRP A 8 0.33 -12.25 6.78
CA TRP A 8 0.88 -10.97 7.20
C TRP A 8 1.86 -10.38 6.18
N LYS A 9 2.66 -11.22 5.51
CA LYS A 9 3.60 -10.79 4.46
C LYS A 9 2.83 -10.21 3.28
N LYS A 10 1.79 -10.92 2.83
CA LYS A 10 0.89 -10.47 1.75
C LYS A 10 0.18 -9.16 2.14
N ALA A 11 -0.35 -9.08 3.37
CA ALA A 11 -1.04 -7.89 3.86
C ALA A 11 -0.13 -6.66 3.89
N VAL A 12 1.08 -6.79 4.45
CA VAL A 12 2.07 -5.71 4.53
C VAL A 12 2.52 -5.28 3.13
N PHE A 13 2.79 -6.25 2.25
CA PHE A 13 3.12 -6.00 0.84
C PHE A 13 2.02 -5.21 0.14
N LEU A 14 0.77 -5.66 0.19
CA LEU A 14 -0.35 -4.99 -0.48
C LEU A 14 -0.67 -3.61 0.14
N THR A 15 -0.42 -3.44 1.45
CA THR A 15 -0.49 -2.11 2.09
C THR A 15 0.58 -1.17 1.51
N GLY A 16 1.79 -1.68 1.21
CA GLY A 16 2.83 -0.96 0.50
C GLY A 16 2.43 -0.56 -0.92
N VAL A 17 1.78 -1.46 -1.65
CA VAL A 17 1.19 -1.18 -2.98
C VAL A 17 0.19 -0.03 -2.88
N LEU A 18 -0.76 -0.11 -1.95
CA LEU A 18 -1.81 0.90 -1.76
C LEU A 18 -1.20 2.26 -1.38
N ALA A 19 -0.23 2.30 -0.47
CA ALA A 19 0.45 3.53 -0.06
C ALA A 19 1.20 4.20 -1.21
N GLN A 20 1.83 3.42 -2.11
CA GLN A 20 2.46 3.98 -3.30
C GLN A 20 1.42 4.52 -4.27
N ASN A 21 0.29 3.83 -4.45
CA ASN A 21 -0.82 4.32 -5.28
C ASN A 21 -1.39 5.65 -4.77
N VAL A 22 -1.53 5.83 -3.44
CA VAL A 22 -1.88 7.13 -2.85
C VAL A 22 -0.90 8.22 -3.28
N MET A 23 0.41 7.95 -3.18
CA MET A 23 1.43 8.93 -3.56
C MET A 23 1.46 9.22 -5.07
N ASP A 24 1.14 8.23 -5.91
CA ASP A 24 1.03 8.41 -7.36
C ASP A 24 -0.17 9.33 -7.69
N VAL A 25 -1.33 9.11 -7.06
CA VAL A 25 -2.50 9.99 -7.18
C VAL A 25 -2.17 11.40 -6.71
N GLN A 26 -1.54 11.55 -5.54
CA GLN A 26 -1.12 12.86 -5.02
C GLN A 26 -0.19 13.61 -5.96
N TYR A 27 0.75 12.89 -6.57
CA TYR A 27 1.69 13.48 -7.50
C TYR A 27 1.00 13.96 -8.78
N ARG A 28 0.02 13.20 -9.29
CA ARG A 28 -0.80 13.60 -10.44
C ARG A 28 -1.62 14.87 -10.16
N GLU A 29 -2.23 14.95 -8.99
CA GLU A 29 -3.14 16.04 -8.62
C GLU A 29 -2.42 17.33 -8.17
N ARG A 30 -1.23 17.21 -7.56
CA ARG A 30 -0.58 18.34 -6.86
C ARG A 30 0.93 18.46 -7.08
N SER A 31 1.52 17.62 -7.92
CA SER A 31 2.98 17.54 -8.15
C SER A 31 3.81 17.36 -6.87
N ALA A 32 3.20 16.81 -5.82
CA ALA A 32 3.80 16.60 -4.50
C ALA A 32 3.29 15.30 -3.88
N ARG A 33 4.04 14.72 -2.92
CA ARG A 33 3.71 13.43 -2.27
C ARG A 33 3.64 13.57 -0.75
N PRO A 34 2.75 14.41 -0.18
CA PRO A 34 2.72 14.65 1.26
C PRO A 34 2.47 13.39 2.09
N PHE A 35 1.83 12.35 1.53
CA PHE A 35 1.65 11.06 2.21
C PHE A 35 2.97 10.36 2.56
N ARG A 36 4.08 10.70 1.90
CA ARG A 36 5.43 10.18 2.24
C ARG A 36 5.80 10.42 3.71
N SER A 37 5.36 11.54 4.28
CA SER A 37 5.56 11.88 5.70
C SER A 37 4.92 10.88 6.66
N ARG A 38 3.87 10.18 6.23
CA ARG A 38 3.16 9.17 7.05
C ARG A 38 3.92 7.87 7.18
N LEU A 39 4.95 7.65 6.36
CA LEU A 39 5.71 6.40 6.28
C LEU A 39 6.85 6.30 7.30
N ASN A 40 7.03 7.29 8.21
CA ASN A 40 8.03 7.26 9.28
C ASN A 40 9.45 6.93 8.80
N GLY A 41 9.86 7.45 7.63
CA GLY A 41 11.16 7.13 7.04
C GLY A 41 11.33 5.65 6.68
N LEU A 42 10.24 4.94 6.42
CA LEU A 42 10.18 3.50 6.21
C LEU A 42 10.65 2.68 7.41
N LYS A 43 10.53 3.20 8.63
CA LYS A 43 10.63 2.42 9.87
C LYS A 43 9.22 2.11 10.35
N LEU A 44 8.71 0.94 9.99
CA LEU A 44 7.30 0.57 10.13
C LEU A 44 7.17 -0.60 11.11
N ASP A 45 6.41 -0.41 12.17
CA ASP A 45 5.97 -1.48 13.06
C ASP A 45 4.55 -1.93 12.72
N ASN A 46 4.04 -2.94 13.44
CA ASN A 46 2.68 -3.44 13.25
C ASN A 46 1.62 -2.34 13.46
N ARG A 47 1.88 -1.34 14.32
CA ARG A 47 0.96 -0.22 14.57
C ARG A 47 0.93 0.72 13.38
N ALA A 48 2.08 1.00 12.77
CA ALA A 48 2.19 1.80 11.56
C ALA A 48 1.43 1.15 10.40
N ILE A 49 1.54 -0.16 10.19
CA ILE A 49 0.80 -0.86 9.14
C ILE A 49 -0.72 -0.74 9.33
N LYS A 50 -1.22 -0.99 10.55
CA LYS A 50 -2.64 -0.85 10.88
C LYS A 50 -3.16 0.57 10.71
N ARG A 51 -2.32 1.56 10.97
CA ARG A 51 -2.63 2.98 10.79
C ARG A 51 -2.61 3.38 9.31
N LEU A 52 -1.68 2.85 8.51
CA LEU A 52 -1.50 3.23 7.12
C LEU A 52 -2.67 2.79 6.23
N LEU A 53 -3.33 1.67 6.53
CA LEU A 53 -4.50 1.22 5.78
C LEU A 53 -5.65 2.27 5.77
N PRO A 54 -6.25 2.66 6.92
CA PRO A 54 -7.33 3.64 6.93
C PRO A 54 -6.88 5.02 6.42
N GLU A 55 -5.64 5.44 6.69
CA GLU A 55 -5.12 6.70 6.14
C GLU A 55 -5.00 6.69 4.61
N SER A 56 -4.66 5.53 4.02
CA SER A 56 -4.57 5.39 2.56
C SER A 56 -5.97 5.49 1.94
N ILE A 57 -6.94 4.78 2.52
CA ILE A 57 -8.35 4.81 2.09
C ILE A 57 -8.89 6.24 2.15
N GLU A 58 -8.72 6.91 3.30
CA GLU A 58 -9.17 8.29 3.50
C GLU A 58 -8.58 9.24 2.44
N LYS A 59 -7.30 9.09 2.11
CA LYS A 59 -6.67 9.92 1.09
C LYS A 59 -7.25 9.66 -0.30
N LEU A 60 -7.41 8.40 -0.69
CA LEU A 60 -8.00 8.06 -1.99
C LEU A 60 -9.42 8.61 -2.13
N GLU A 61 -10.23 8.56 -1.06
CA GLU A 61 -11.57 9.18 -1.01
C GLU A 61 -11.50 10.70 -1.15
N GLN A 62 -10.57 11.38 -0.45
CA GLN A 62 -10.38 12.83 -0.54
C GLN A 62 -10.07 13.29 -1.97
N TYR A 63 -9.31 12.49 -2.73
CA TYR A 63 -9.01 12.76 -4.14
C TYR A 63 -10.09 12.24 -5.11
N LYS A 64 -11.21 11.69 -4.61
CA LYS A 64 -12.25 11.02 -5.42
C LYS A 64 -11.68 9.99 -6.40
N SER A 65 -10.57 9.37 -6.00
CA SER A 65 -9.74 8.49 -6.83
C SER A 65 -9.62 7.11 -6.19
N ASN A 66 -10.62 6.68 -5.42
CA ASN A 66 -10.64 5.36 -4.81
C ASN A 66 -11.21 4.30 -5.76
N TYR A 67 -10.43 3.93 -6.76
CA TYR A 67 -10.68 2.78 -7.62
C TYR A 67 -10.00 1.49 -7.13
N TYR A 68 -9.52 1.49 -5.88
CA TYR A 68 -8.74 0.39 -5.29
C TYR A 68 -9.54 -0.47 -4.30
N ARG A 69 -10.87 -0.44 -4.35
CA ARG A 69 -11.75 -1.14 -3.40
C ARG A 69 -11.49 -2.65 -3.29
N GLU A 70 -11.23 -3.33 -4.41
CA GLU A 70 -10.88 -4.76 -4.41
C GLU A 70 -9.53 -5.04 -3.71
N LEU A 71 -8.56 -4.13 -3.88
CA LEU A 71 -7.28 -4.20 -3.19
C LEU A 71 -7.46 -3.98 -1.69
N GLU A 72 -8.28 -3.00 -1.29
CA GLU A 72 -8.63 -2.74 0.12
C GLU A 72 -9.29 -3.97 0.78
N GLU A 73 -10.27 -4.58 0.11
CA GLU A 73 -10.96 -5.78 0.60
C GLU A 73 -9.98 -6.96 0.77
N THR A 74 -9.08 -7.15 -0.19
CA THR A 74 -8.05 -8.19 -0.12
C THR A 74 -7.10 -7.95 1.06
N ILE A 75 -6.65 -6.70 1.25
CA ILE A 75 -5.82 -6.34 2.41
C ILE A 75 -6.57 -6.62 3.71
N ALA A 76 -7.85 -6.24 3.81
CA ALA A 76 -8.66 -6.46 5.01
C ALA A 76 -8.74 -7.95 5.38
N LYS A 77 -9.08 -8.82 4.41
CA LYS A 77 -9.13 -10.28 4.60
C LYS A 77 -7.80 -10.86 5.08
N LEU A 78 -6.69 -10.43 4.48
CA LEU A 78 -5.35 -10.90 4.88
C LEU A 78 -4.92 -10.36 6.24
N MET A 79 -5.36 -9.14 6.62
CA MET A 79 -5.08 -8.60 7.94
C MET A 79 -5.86 -9.35 9.04
N GLU A 80 -7.09 -9.79 8.78
CA GLU A 80 -7.88 -10.57 9.74
C GLU A 80 -7.14 -11.84 10.19
N SER A 81 -6.57 -12.60 9.26
CA SER A 81 -5.78 -13.80 9.56
C SER A 81 -4.33 -13.49 9.94
N GLY A 82 -3.72 -12.45 9.37
CA GLY A 82 -2.28 -12.16 9.50
C GLY A 82 -1.88 -11.33 10.72
N VAL A 83 -2.79 -10.58 11.36
CA VAL A 83 -2.44 -9.68 12.47
C VAL A 83 -1.79 -10.38 13.69
N PRO A 84 -2.19 -11.59 14.12
CA PRO A 84 -1.52 -12.29 15.22
C PRO A 84 -0.03 -12.54 14.97
N GLU A 85 0.35 -12.93 13.76
CA GLU A 85 1.75 -13.16 13.35
C GLU A 85 2.48 -11.84 13.13
N LEU A 86 1.83 -10.84 12.52
CA LEU A 86 2.39 -9.50 12.29
C LEU A 86 2.91 -8.85 13.57
N LYS A 87 2.21 -9.03 14.70
CA LYS A 87 2.60 -8.47 16.00
C LYS A 87 3.96 -8.99 16.51
N GLN A 88 4.41 -10.13 16.01
CA GLN A 88 5.64 -10.80 16.44
C GLN A 88 6.84 -10.46 15.53
N GLN A 89 6.61 -9.76 14.41
CA GLN A 89 7.64 -9.46 13.43
C GLN A 89 8.47 -8.23 13.80
N SER A 90 9.71 -8.21 13.32
CA SER A 90 10.63 -7.09 13.48
C SER A 90 10.19 -5.88 12.65
N VAL A 91 10.63 -4.68 13.05
CA VAL A 91 10.44 -3.46 12.25
C VAL A 91 11.07 -3.63 10.86
N ASP A 92 12.25 -4.25 10.79
CA ASP A 92 12.99 -4.41 9.54
C ASP A 92 12.25 -5.34 8.56
N GLU A 93 11.68 -6.46 9.03
CA GLU A 93 10.90 -7.37 8.17
C GLU A 93 9.63 -6.71 7.66
N ILE A 94 8.90 -6.02 8.53
CA ILE A 94 7.69 -5.29 8.14
C ILE A 94 8.04 -4.22 7.11
N SER A 95 9.07 -3.42 7.37
CA SER A 95 9.55 -2.39 6.46
C SER A 95 10.00 -2.95 5.12
N PHE A 96 10.69 -4.10 5.12
CA PHE A 96 11.18 -4.77 3.91
C PHE A 96 10.02 -5.19 3.00
N TYR A 97 9.05 -5.95 3.51
CA TYR A 97 7.89 -6.38 2.71
C TYR A 97 7.06 -5.20 2.22
N PHE A 98 6.89 -4.16 3.05
CA PHE A 98 6.18 -2.95 2.68
C PHE A 98 6.89 -2.24 1.52
N ALA A 99 8.21 -2.07 1.59
CA ALA A 99 9.02 -1.42 0.56
C ALA A 99 8.97 -2.18 -0.77
N ILE A 100 8.96 -3.50 -0.75
CA ILE A 100 8.79 -4.30 -1.98
C ILE A 100 7.41 -4.03 -2.60
N GLY A 101 6.35 -4.02 -1.78
CA GLY A 101 5.01 -3.64 -2.21
C GLY A 101 4.96 -2.29 -2.89
N MET A 102 5.58 -1.28 -2.29
CA MET A 102 5.66 0.05 -2.89
C MET A 102 6.31 0.03 -4.27
N ASN A 103 7.43 -0.69 -4.44
CA ASN A 103 8.17 -0.68 -5.70
C ASN A 103 7.53 -1.54 -6.79
N LEU A 104 6.70 -2.52 -6.42
CA LEU A 104 5.97 -3.37 -7.35
C LEU A 104 4.54 -2.89 -7.63
N ASN A 105 4.16 -1.69 -7.16
CA ASN A 105 2.78 -1.19 -7.26
C ASN A 105 2.24 -1.11 -8.69
N LYS A 106 3.11 -0.85 -9.68
CA LYS A 106 2.74 -0.78 -11.10
C LYS A 106 2.12 -2.07 -11.63
N GLN A 107 2.48 -3.22 -11.06
CA GLN A 107 1.89 -4.52 -11.44
C GLN A 107 0.41 -4.64 -11.01
N PHE A 108 -0.04 -3.76 -10.13
CA PHE A 108 -1.39 -3.74 -9.54
C PHE A 108 -2.22 -2.54 -10.03
N LYS A 109 -1.75 -1.80 -11.04
CA LYS A 109 -2.55 -0.75 -11.67
C LYS A 109 -3.60 -1.41 -12.57
N LEU A 110 -4.87 -1.32 -12.17
CA LEU A 110 -6.01 -1.73 -12.99
C LEU A 110 -5.99 -0.93 -14.30
N LYS A 111 -6.27 -1.61 -15.42
CA LYS A 111 -6.15 -1.18 -16.83
C LYS A 111 -6.71 0.20 -17.25
N LYS A 112 -7.38 0.95 -16.38
CA LYS A 112 -8.00 2.23 -16.72
C LYS A 112 -7.04 3.40 -16.93
N GLU A 113 -5.76 3.30 -16.54
CA GLU A 113 -4.79 4.40 -16.73
C GLU A 113 -4.01 4.33 -18.05
N THR A 114 -4.06 3.21 -18.78
CA THR A 114 -3.23 3.00 -19.98
C THR A 114 -3.76 3.66 -21.26
N GLU A 115 -4.91 4.32 -21.23
CA GLU A 115 -5.49 5.01 -22.41
C GLU A 115 -5.11 6.51 -22.51
N GLY A 116 -4.18 7.01 -21.68
CA GLY A 116 -3.84 8.44 -21.62
C GLY A 116 -2.39 8.85 -21.98
N GLU A 117 -1.46 7.92 -22.17
CA GLU A 117 -0.01 8.23 -22.33
C GLU A 117 0.58 7.78 -23.68
N ASN A 118 -0.19 7.81 -24.77
CA ASN A 118 0.38 7.76 -26.12
C ASN A 118 -0.30 8.82 -26.99
N ASN A 119 0.32 10.00 -27.07
CA ASN A 119 0.23 10.95 -28.17
C ASN A 119 1.42 11.92 -28.05
N GLU A 120 2.61 11.41 -28.36
CA GLU A 120 3.67 12.19 -29.03
C GLU A 120 3.74 11.73 -30.49
#